data_AF-A0A9D0GC28-F1
#
_entry.id   AF-A0A9D0GC28-F1
#
_cell.length_a   1.000
_cell.length_b   1.000
_cell.length_c   1.000
_cell.angle_alpha   90.00
_cell.angle_beta   90.00
_cell.angle_gamma   90.00
#
_symmetry.space_group_name_H-M   'P 1'
#
loop_
_entity.id
_entity.type
_entity.pdbx_description
1 polymer ?
#
loop_
_entity_poly.entity_id
_entity_poly.type
_entity_poly.pdbx_seq_one_letter_code
_entity_poly.pdbx_strand_id
1 'polypeptide(L)'
;MTERRAMRMTGLLGNTQREVRADIQARGYELLLRAGLAQEHGRGVLSYLPLGCRALDKIVGVVRQAFLEAGSQGIRLPASQKAHSLAARTHGPAGREGYG
;
A
#
# COMPACT_ATOMS: atom_id res chain seq x y z
N MET A 1 -8.18 -18.58 -22.43
CA MET A 1 -8.35 -19.17 -21.09
C MET A 1 -6.96 -19.43 -20.54
N THR A 2 -6.39 -18.47 -19.81
CA THR A 2 -4.99 -18.54 -19.35
C THR A 2 -4.91 -19.40 -18.11
N GLU A 3 -4.26 -20.57 -18.19
CA GLU A 3 -3.96 -21.40 -17.03
C GLU A 3 -3.21 -20.58 -15.97
N ARG A 4 -3.77 -20.47 -14.77
CA ARG A 4 -3.06 -19.92 -13.61
C ARG A 4 -2.03 -20.96 -13.14
N ARG A 5 -0.84 -20.94 -13.74
CA ARG A 5 0.28 -21.75 -13.26
C ARG A 5 0.63 -21.33 -11.83
N ALA A 6 0.51 -22.26 -10.88
CA ALA A 6 0.96 -22.02 -9.51
C ALA A 6 2.47 -21.77 -9.46
N MET A 7 2.89 -20.81 -8.64
CA MET A 7 4.31 -20.47 -8.44
C MET A 7 4.97 -21.54 -7.57
N ARG A 8 6.14 -22.03 -8.01
CA ARG A 8 6.98 -22.94 -7.23
C ARG A 8 7.90 -22.14 -6.32
N MET A 9 8.18 -22.68 -5.13
CA MET A 9 9.09 -22.06 -4.16
C MET A 9 10.48 -21.77 -4.76
N THR A 10 10.97 -22.68 -5.61
CA THR A 10 12.30 -22.55 -6.25
C THR A 10 12.43 -21.35 -7.19
N GLY A 11 11.32 -20.84 -7.73
CA GLY A 11 11.30 -19.66 -8.59
C GLY A 11 10.89 -18.38 -7.85
N LEU A 12 10.73 -18.44 -6.52
CA LEU A 12 10.34 -17.29 -5.73
C LEU A 12 11.57 -16.41 -5.46
N LEU A 13 11.45 -15.13 -5.80
CA LEU A 13 12.42 -14.12 -5.39
C LEU A 13 12.11 -13.68 -3.96
N GLY A 14 12.78 -14.26 -2.97
CA GLY A 14 12.65 -13.86 -1.57
C GLY A 14 13.39 -14.83 -0.66
N ASN A 15 14.02 -14.30 0.39
CA ASN A 15 14.71 -15.12 1.38
C ASN A 15 14.07 -14.94 2.75
N THR A 16 13.75 -16.06 3.39
CA THR A 16 13.31 -16.06 4.78
C THR A 16 14.52 -15.84 5.68
N GLN A 17 14.40 -14.95 6.65
CA GLN A 17 15.46 -14.66 7.60
C GLN A 17 15.20 -15.39 8.92
N ARG A 18 16.20 -16.15 9.38
CA ARG A 18 16.13 -16.85 10.67
C ARG A 18 16.05 -15.85 11.82
N GLU A 19 16.88 -14.82 11.73
CA GLU A 19 17.05 -13.76 12.70
C GLU A 19 16.93 -12.43 11.98
N VAL A 20 16.28 -11.47 12.62
CA VAL A 20 16.23 -10.07 12.19
C VAL A 20 16.75 -9.23 13.35
N ARG A 21 17.29 -8.05 13.05
CA ARG A 21 17.90 -7.16 14.05
C ARG A 21 16.97 -6.94 15.25
N ALA A 22 17.58 -6.91 16.43
CA ALA A 22 16.87 -6.79 17.71
C ALA A 22 16.29 -5.38 17.98
N ASP A 23 16.61 -4.39 17.14
CA ASP A 23 16.15 -3.01 17.28
C ASP A 23 14.73 -2.76 16.74
N ILE A 24 14.07 -3.80 16.22
CA ILE A 24 12.69 -3.72 15.75
C ILE A 24 11.71 -3.75 16.93
N GLN A 25 10.94 -2.67 17.08
CA GLN A 25 9.93 -2.56 18.14
C GLN A 25 8.58 -3.19 17.76
N ALA A 26 8.21 -3.18 16.47
CA ALA A 26 6.91 -3.65 16.01
C ALA A 26 6.97 -5.12 15.56
N ARG A 27 6.25 -6.01 16.24
CA ARG A 27 6.24 -7.45 15.94
C ARG A 27 5.79 -7.77 14.51
N GLY A 28 4.83 -7.03 13.97
CA GLY A 28 4.37 -7.21 12.58
C GLY A 28 5.46 -6.89 11.56
N TYR A 29 6.26 -5.86 11.83
CA TYR A 29 7.39 -5.48 10.98
C TYR A 29 8.47 -6.56 10.97
N GLU A 30 8.81 -7.09 12.15
CA GLU A 30 9.75 -8.21 12.28
C GLU A 30 9.30 -9.42 11.44
N LEU A 31 8.02 -9.80 11.55
CA LEU A 31 7.46 -10.94 10.81
C LEU A 31 7.50 -10.74 9.29
N LEU A 32 7.23 -9.52 8.81
CA LEU A 32 7.30 -9.20 7.38
C LEU A 32 8.71 -9.41 6.81
N LEU A 33 9.74 -8.98 7.56
CA LEU A 33 11.13 -9.15 7.15
C LEU A 33 11.56 -10.62 7.24
N ARG A 34 11.21 -11.31 8.32
CA ARG A 34 11.54 -12.74 8.52
C ARG A 34 10.93 -13.64 7.47
N ALA A 35 9.68 -13.38 7.09
CA ALA A 35 8.97 -14.17 6.10
C ALA A 35 9.41 -13.88 4.66
N GLY A 36 10.33 -12.92 4.43
CA GLY A 36 10.73 -12.51 3.08
C GLY A 36 9.59 -11.86 2.32
N LEU A 37 8.69 -11.15 3.02
CA LEU A 37 7.58 -10.40 2.42
C LEU A 37 7.98 -8.96 2.09
N ALA A 38 8.92 -8.40 2.84
CA ALA A 38 9.46 -7.07 2.61
C ALA A 38 10.97 -7.03 2.88
N GLN A 39 11.65 -6.04 2.32
CA GLN A 39 13.06 -5.75 2.54
C GLN A 39 13.28 -4.25 2.76
N GLU A 40 13.96 -3.89 3.84
CA GLU A 40 14.34 -2.52 4.15
C GLU A 40 15.52 -2.07 3.28
N HIS A 41 15.44 -0.87 2.70
CA HIS A 41 16.50 -0.24 1.89
C HIS A 41 17.03 1.06 2.50
N GLY A 42 16.44 1.50 3.61
CA GLY A 42 16.76 2.72 4.34
C GLY A 42 15.67 3.02 5.37
N ARG A 43 15.91 3.98 6.27
CA ARG A 43 14.94 4.34 7.31
C ARG A 43 13.59 4.72 6.68
N GLY A 44 12.56 3.90 6.95
CA GLY A 44 11.20 4.12 6.46
C GLY A 44 10.97 3.76 5.00
N VAL A 45 11.95 3.15 4.31
CA VAL A 45 11.84 2.75 2.89
C VAL A 45 11.89 1.24 2.79
N LEU A 46 10.75 0.66 2.37
CA LEU A 46 10.54 -0.78 2.24
C LEU A 46 10.19 -1.15 0.81
N SER A 47 10.81 -2.21 0.33
CA SER A 47 10.43 -2.88 -0.91
C SER A 47 9.63 -4.13 -0.58
N TYR A 48 8.43 -4.26 -1.14
CA TYR A 48 7.64 -5.48 -1.02
C TYR A 48 8.13 -6.51 -2.02
N LEU A 49 8.40 -7.72 -1.52
CA LEU A 49 8.80 -8.87 -2.33
C LEU A 49 7.56 -9.51 -2.97
N PRO A 50 7.69 -10.43 -3.95
CA PRO A 50 6.56 -10.98 -4.71
C PRO A 50 5.43 -11.57 -3.86
N LEU A 51 5.75 -12.22 -2.73
CA LEU A 51 4.74 -12.70 -1.79
C LEU A 51 4.05 -11.54 -1.04
N GLY A 52 4.81 -10.50 -0.66
CA GLY A 52 4.28 -9.28 -0.06
C GLY A 52 3.33 -8.56 -1.01
N CYS A 53 3.70 -8.40 -2.29
CA CYS A 53 2.83 -7.82 -3.31
C CYS A 53 1.51 -8.61 -3.46
N ARG A 54 1.57 -9.94 -3.47
CA ARG A 54 0.34 -10.77 -3.53
C ARG A 54 -0.56 -10.58 -2.31
N ALA A 55 0.02 -10.42 -1.13
CA ALA A 55 -0.75 -10.14 0.08
C ALA A 55 -1.41 -8.75 0.00
N LEU A 56 -0.65 -7.74 -0.43
CA LEU A 56 -1.16 -6.39 -0.66
C LEU A 56 -2.30 -6.36 -1.69
N ASP A 57 -2.16 -7.05 -2.82
CA ASP A 57 -3.20 -7.12 -3.84
C ASP A 57 -4.51 -7.71 -3.29
N LYS A 58 -4.41 -8.73 -2.43
CA LYS A 58 -5.58 -9.31 -1.75
C LYS A 58 -6.23 -8.30 -0.81
N ILE A 59 -5.44 -7.61 0.02
CA ILE A 59 -5.93 -6.61 0.95
C ILE A 59 -6.62 -5.48 0.20
N VAL A 60 -5.96 -4.93 -0.83
CA VAL A 60 -6.52 -3.89 -1.70
C VAL A 60 -7.81 -4.38 -2.37
N GLY A 61 -7.85 -5.64 -2.80
CA GLY A 61 -9.05 -6.27 -3.35
C GLY A 61 -10.24 -6.22 -2.38
N VAL A 62 -10.05 -6.67 -1.14
CA VAL A 62 -11.09 -6.66 -0.10
C VAL A 62 -11.56 -5.24 0.19
N VAL A 63 -10.63 -4.30 0.39
CA VAL A 63 -10.97 -2.90 0.68
C VAL A 63 -11.72 -2.26 -0.49
N ARG A 64 -11.32 -2.55 -1.74
CA ARG A 64 -12.02 -2.06 -2.93
C ARG A 64 -13.44 -2.60 -3.02
N GLN A 65 -13.66 -3.88 -2.74
CA GLN A 65 -15.00 -4.45 -2.74
C GLN A 65 -15.89 -3.75 -1.70
N ALA A 66 -15.39 -3.56 -0.48
CA ALA A 66 -16.13 -2.85 0.56
C ALA A 66 -16.51 -1.41 0.15
N PHE A 67 -15.60 -0.68 -0.52
CA PHE A 67 -15.92 0.66 -1.03
C PHE A 67 -16.95 0.66 -2.16
N LEU A 68 -16.89 -0.32 -3.06
CA LEU A 68 -17.87 -0.46 -4.15
C LEU A 68 -19.27 -0.75 -3.59
N GLU A 69 -19.36 -1.63 -2.58
CA GLU A 69 -20.62 -1.93 -1.87
C GLU A 69 -21.19 -0.69 -1.16
N ALA A 70 -20.32 0.18 -0.66
CA ALA A 70 -20.70 1.46 -0.07
C ALA A 70 -21.04 2.56 -1.11
N GLY A 71 -21.07 2.25 -2.41
CA GLY A 71 -21.40 3.19 -3.48
C GLY A 71 -20.28 4.18 -3.84
N SER A 72 -19.04 3.92 -3.41
CA SER A 72 -17.89 4.79 -3.71
C SER A 72 -17.37 4.55 -5.14
N GLN A 73 -16.83 5.61 -5.75
CA GLN A 73 -16.15 5.54 -7.04
C GLN A 73 -14.63 5.55 -6.87
N GLY A 74 -13.94 4.61 -7.51
CA GLY A 74 -12.48 4.50 -7.45
C GLY A 74 -11.79 5.38 -8.50
N ILE A 75 -10.90 6.27 -8.05
CA ILE A 75 -10.00 7.04 -8.93
C ILE A 75 -8.54 6.75 -8.59
N ARG A 76 -7.64 6.89 -9.57
CA ARG A 76 -6.18 6.77 -9.37
C ARG A 76 -5.53 8.09 -9.76
N LEU A 77 -4.89 8.73 -8.80
CA LEU A 77 -4.20 9.99 -8.98
C LEU A 77 -2.69 9.75 -9.16
N PRO A 78 -1.97 10.64 -9.88
CA PRO A 78 -0.52 10.58 -9.93
C PRO A 78 0.08 10.81 -8.54
N ALA A 79 1.19 10.14 -8.24
CA ALA A 79 1.88 10.29 -6.96
C ALA A 79 2.50 11.70 -6.78
N SER A 80 2.87 12.36 -7.88
CA SER A 80 3.33 13.75 -7.89
C SER A 80 2.17 14.68 -8.22
N GLN A 81 1.88 15.62 -7.32
CA GLN A 81 0.88 16.67 -7.54
C GLN A 81 1.54 18.06 -7.42
N LYS A 82 1.11 19.00 -8.26
CA LYS A 82 1.59 20.40 -8.17
C LYS A 82 1.11 21.02 -6.86
N ALA A 83 1.98 21.74 -6.14
CA ALA A 83 1.67 22.31 -4.82
C ALA A 83 0.38 23.15 -4.79
N HIS A 84 0.13 23.96 -5.82
CA HIS A 84 -1.08 24.78 -5.91
C HIS A 84 -2.39 23.97 -5.89
N SER A 85 -2.40 22.74 -6.40
CA SER A 85 -3.59 21.89 -6.41
C SER A 85 -3.96 21.32 -5.03
N LEU A 86 -3.07 21.43 -4.05
CA LEU A 86 -3.33 21.06 -2.65
C LEU A 86 -3.97 22.23 -1.88
N ALA A 87 -3.54 23.46 -2.15
CA ALA A 87 -4.03 24.67 -1.49
C ALA A 87 -5.50 25.00 -1.83
N ALA A 88 -5.97 24.60 -3.02
CA ALA A 88 -7.35 24.85 -3.45
C ALA A 88 -8.42 24.00 -2.72
N ARG A 89 -8.03 23.11 -1.80
CA ARG A 89 -8.96 22.24 -1.03
C ARG A 89 -9.09 22.61 0.44
N THR A 90 -8.20 23.42 1.00
CA THR A 90 -8.27 23.83 2.43
C THR A 90 -9.15 25.06 2.69
N HIS A 91 -9.75 25.63 1.64
CA HIS A 91 -10.80 26.63 1.78
C HIS A 91 -12.03 26.21 0.97
N GLY A 92 -13.02 25.62 1.64
CA GLY A 92 -14.40 25.90 1.22
C GLY A 92 -14.63 27.41 1.36
N PRO A 93 -15.48 28.05 0.53
CA PRO A 93 -15.84 29.44 0.75
C PRO A 93 -16.53 29.51 2.12
N ALA A 94 -15.79 29.95 3.13
CA ALA A 94 -16.37 30.36 4.40
C ALA A 94 -17.37 31.46 4.05
N GLY A 95 -18.61 31.25 4.46
CA GLY A 95 -19.75 31.92 3.86
C GLY A 95 -19.81 33.42 4.08
N ARG A 96 -20.75 33.99 3.32
CA ARG A 96 -21.46 35.26 3.50
C ARG A 96 -20.75 36.49 2.97
N GLU A 97 -21.04 36.81 1.71
CA GLU A 97 -21.45 38.17 1.34
C GLU A 97 -22.59 38.10 0.30
N GLY A 98 -23.71 38.76 0.64
CA GLY A 98 -24.59 39.43 -0.31
C GLY A 98 -25.57 38.59 -1.16
N TYR A 99 -26.69 38.17 -0.58
CA TYR A 99 -27.96 38.40 -1.28
C TYR A 99 -28.50 39.74 -0.77
N GLY A 100 -28.45 40.73 -1.64
CA GLY A 100 -29.10 42.03 -1.60
C GLY A 100 -29.44 42.41 -3.03
#